data_AF-A0A495FDH0-F1
#
_entry.id   AF-A0A495FDH0-F1
#
_cell.length_a   1.000
_cell.length_b   1.000
_cell.length_c   1.000
_cell.angle_alpha   90.00
_cell.angle_beta   90.00
_cell.angle_gamma   90.00
#
_symmetry.space_group_name_H-M   'P 1'
#
loop_
_entity.id
_entity.type
_entity.pdbx_description
1 polymer ?
#
loop_
_entity_poly.entity_id
_entity_poly.type
_entity_poly.pdbx_seq_one_letter_code
_entity_poly.pdbx_strand_id
1 'polypeptide(L)' 'MATPARAVDGATAQQMFQSLQQCAADMGITLRTPPPEPTTCCGRGCNGCVWEGFLDAAEYWRQEALLQLQG' A
#
# COMPACT_ATOMS: atom_id res chain seq x y z
N MET A 1 -12.55 -2.87 12.68
CA MET A 1 -11.92 -2.46 11.40
C MET A 1 -11.20 -3.66 10.82
N ALA A 2 -11.53 -4.09 9.60
CA ALA A 2 -10.83 -5.19 8.96
C ALA A 2 -9.53 -4.65 8.36
N THR A 3 -8.40 -5.15 8.85
CA THR A 3 -7.09 -4.86 8.30
C THR A 3 -7.06 -5.28 6.82
N PRO A 4 -6.76 -4.38 5.87
CA PRO A 4 -6.71 -4.77 4.47
C PRO A 4 -5.60 -5.80 4.24
N ALA A 5 -5.88 -6.74 3.33
CA ALA A 5 -4.95 -7.78 2.92
C ALA A 5 -3.77 -7.18 2.14
N ARG A 6 -2.69 -7.96 2.02
CA ARG A 6 -1.53 -7.60 1.19
C ARG A 6 -1.97 -7.30 -0.24
N ALA A 7 -1.52 -6.17 -0.78
CA ALA A 7 -1.76 -5.83 -2.17
C ALA A 7 -1.06 -6.84 -3.10
N VAL A 8 -1.74 -7.21 -4.19
CA VAL A 8 -1.20 -8.12 -5.22
C VAL A 8 -1.12 -7.47 -6.61
N ASP A 9 -1.73 -6.30 -6.75
CA ASP A 9 -1.74 -5.47 -7.95
C ASP A 9 -1.92 -3.99 -7.55
N GLY A 10 -1.72 -3.07 -8.51
CA GLY A 10 -1.84 -1.64 -8.27
C GLY A 10 -3.21 -1.19 -7.77
N ALA A 11 -4.28 -1.76 -8.32
CA ALA A 11 -5.64 -1.43 -7.90
C ALA A 11 -5.88 -1.80 -6.43
N THR A 12 -5.45 -3.00 -6.02
CA THR A 12 -5.55 -3.47 -4.64
C THR A 12 -4.65 -2.65 -3.71
N ALA A 13 -3.45 -2.24 -4.15
CA ALA A 13 -2.57 -1.37 -3.36
C ALA A 13 -3.18 0.01 -3.10
N GLN A 14 -3.75 0.64 -4.14
CA GLN A 14 -4.44 1.92 -4.02
C GLN A 14 -5.61 1.85 -3.02
N GLN A 15 -6.45 0.81 -3.14
CA GLN A 15 -7.56 0.57 -2.22
C GLN A 15 -7.08 0.39 -0.77
N MET A 16 -6.01 -0.38 -0.58
CA MET A 16 -5.39 -0.60 0.73
C MET A 16 -4.86 0.70 1.34
N PHE A 17 -4.12 1.50 0.57
CA PHE A 17 -3.57 2.78 1.03
C PHE A 17 -4.66 3.76 1.41
N GLN A 18 -5.73 3.85 0.62
CA GLN A 18 -6.85 4.74 0.91
C GLN A 18 -7.57 4.30 2.19
N SER A 19 -7.86 3.01 2.33
CA SER A 19 -8.53 2.46 3.53
C SER A 19 -7.75 2.71 4.82
N LEU A 20 -6.42 2.50 4.80
CA LEU A 20 -5.56 2.74 5.96
C LEU A 20 -5.41 4.21 6.28
N GLN A 21 -5.23 5.08 5.27
CA GLN A 21 -5.20 6.53 5.47
C GLN A 21 -6.51 7.05 6.06
N GLN A 22 -7.65 6.54 5.62
CA GLN A 22 -8.94 6.90 6.18
C GLN A 22 -9.07 6.48 7.64
N CYS A 23 -8.68 5.25 7.99
CA CYS A 23 -8.69 4.79 9.38
C CYS A 23 -7.75 5.64 10.25
N ALA A 24 -6.56 5.97 9.74
CA ALA A 24 -5.62 6.79 10.49
C ALA A 24 -6.12 8.21 10.67
N ALA A 25 -6.74 8.80 9.64
CA ALA A 25 -7.34 10.12 9.73
C ALA A 25 -8.48 10.16 10.77
N ASP A 26 -9.31 9.12 10.83
CA ASP A 26 -10.37 8.99 11.83
C ASP A 26 -9.81 8.91 13.27
N MET A 27 -8.68 8.22 13.44
CA MET A 27 -7.96 8.11 14.71
C MET A 27 -7.05 9.31 15.02
N GLY A 28 -6.89 10.27 14.09
CA GLY A 28 -5.95 11.37 14.22
C GLY A 28 -4.47 10.96 14.15
N ILE A 29 -4.18 9.78 13.59
CA ILE A 29 -2.82 9.23 13.42
C ILE A 29 -2.29 9.67 12.05
N THR A 30 -1.05 10.17 12.01
CA THR A 30 -0.39 10.56 10.76
C THR A 30 0.47 9.41 10.24
N LEU A 31 -0.02 8.72 9.20
CA LEU A 31 0.75 7.65 8.54
C LEU A 31 1.85 8.21 7.64
N ARG A 32 2.85 7.37 7.36
CA ARG A 32 3.90 7.66 6.37
C ARG A 32 3.25 7.86 4.98
N THR A 33 3.86 8.66 4.11
CA THR A 33 3.37 8.80 2.73
C THR A 33 3.45 7.45 1.99
N PRO A 34 2.38 6.98 1.33
CA PRO A 34 2.42 5.72 0.59
C PRO A 34 3.41 5.80 -0.58
N PRO A 35 4.00 4.67 -1.01
CA PRO A 35 4.89 4.64 -2.15
C PRO A 35 4.16 5.10 -3.42
N PRO A 36 4.78 5.93 -4.29
CA PRO A 36 4.16 6.40 -5.52
C PRO A 36 3.91 5.23 -6.48
N GLU A 37 2.78 5.28 -7.18
CA GLU A 37 2.49 4.29 -8.22
C GLU A 37 3.54 4.37 -9.33
N PRO A 38 4.05 3.22 -9.80
CA PRO A 38 4.98 3.23 -10.90
C PRO A 38 4.28 3.66 -12.19
N THR A 39 4.76 4.75 -12.80
CA THR A 39 4.18 5.36 -14.00
C THR A 39 4.44 4.58 -15.30
N THR A 40 5.40 3.64 -15.29
CA THR A 40 5.70 2.77 -16.44
C THR A 40 5.44 1.31 -16.11
N CYS A 41 4.23 0.85 -16.43
CA CYS A 41 3.96 -0.56 -16.66
C CYS A 41 4.37 -0.87 -18.11
N CYS A 42 5.44 -1.63 -18.33
CA CYS A 42 5.90 -1.95 -19.69
C CYS A 42 4.90 -2.79 -20.51
N GLY A 43 3.73 -3.15 -19.96
CA GLY A 43 2.56 -3.67 -20.68
C GLY A 43 2.77 -5.02 -21.39
N ARG A 44 3.94 -5.65 -21.24
CA ARG A 44 4.37 -6.76 -22.09
C ARG A 44 4.55 -8.09 -21.34
N GLY A 45 4.03 -8.20 -20.12
CA GLY A 45 4.10 -9.43 -19.32
C GLY A 45 5.54 -9.80 -18.97
N CYS A 46 6.13 -9.15 -17.97
CA CYS A 46 7.52 -9.40 -17.59
C CYS A 46 7.63 -9.99 -16.18
N ASN A 47 8.42 -11.07 -16.07
CA ASN A 47 9.09 -11.46 -14.84
C ASN A 47 10.05 -10.32 -14.48
N GLY A 48 9.85 -9.60 -13.37
CA GLY A 48 10.60 -8.37 -13.03
C GLY A 48 9.86 -7.05 -13.28
N CYS A 49 8.53 -7.04 -13.25
CA CYS A 49 7.75 -5.80 -13.33
C CYS A 49 8.05 -4.91 -12.12
N VAL A 50 8.12 -3.60 -12.33
CA VAL A 50 8.22 -2.57 -11.26
C VAL A 50 7.18 -2.73 -10.14
N TRP A 51 6.09 -3.43 -10.47
CA TRP A 51 5.10 -3.90 -9.53
C TRP A 51 5.68 -4.77 -8.41
N GLU A 52 6.66 -5.64 -8.63
CA GLU A 52 7.23 -6.46 -7.54
C GLU A 52 7.86 -5.60 -6.45
N GLY A 53 8.69 -4.61 -6.83
CA GLY A 53 9.29 -3.67 -5.89
C GLY A 53 8.24 -2.75 -5.25
N PHE A 54 7.22 -2.33 -6.01
CA PHE A 54 6.11 -1.55 -5.46
C PHE A 54 5.26 -2.36 -4.47
N LEU A 55 4.98 -3.63 -4.75
CA LEU A 55 4.18 -4.51 -3.89
C LEU A 55 4.94 -4.84 -2.59
N ASP A 56 6.26 -5.01 -2.67
CA ASP A 56 7.12 -5.16 -1.48
C ASP A 56 7.10 -3.89 -0.62
N ALA A 57 7.31 -2.72 -1.24
CA ALA A 57 7.21 -1.44 -0.57
C ALA A 57 5.80 -1.17 0.02
N ALA A 58 4.75 -1.59 -0.68
CA ALA A 58 3.36 -1.49 -0.24
C ALA A 58 3.08 -2.37 0.99
N GLU A 59 3.58 -3.60 1.00
CA GLU A 59 3.50 -4.50 2.16
C GLU A 59 4.24 -3.90 3.36
N TYR A 60 5.47 -3.42 3.16
CA TYR A 60 6.24 -2.78 4.23
C TYR A 60 5.49 -1.57 4.81
N TRP A 61 4.97 -0.70 3.95
CA TRP A 61 4.16 0.44 4.36
C TRP A 61 2.90 0.02 5.14
N ARG A 62 2.21 -1.03 4.69
CA ARG A 62 1.02 -1.58 5.35
C ARG A 62 1.35 -2.07 6.75
N GLN A 63 2.44 -2.83 6.91
CA GLN A 63 2.90 -3.33 8.21
C GLN A 63 3.15 -2.17 9.18
N GLU A 64 3.84 -1.12 8.73
CA GLU A 64 4.09 0.07 9.56
C GLU A 64 2.81 0.83 9.89
N ALA A 65 1.91 1.00 8.93
CA ALA A 65 0.64 1.68 9.16
C ALA A 65 -0.20 0.95 10.20
N LEU A 66 -0.25 -0.38 10.12
CA LEU A 66 -0.94 -1.19 11.13
C LEU A 66 -0.30 -1.08 12.50
N LEU A 67 1.04 -1.07 12.56
CA LEU A 67 1.77 -0.88 13.80
C LEU A 67 1.42 0.46 14.47
N GLN A 68 1.23 1.52 13.69
CA GLN A 68 0.80 2.82 14.20
C GLN A 68 -0.67 2.83 14.62
N LEU A 69 -1.56 2.19 13.85
CA LEU A 69 -3.00 2.11 14.14
C LEU A 69 -3.35 1.22 15.34
N GLN A 70 -2.50 0.26 15.68
CA GLN A 70 -2.68 -0.67 16.79
C GLN A 70 -1.96 -0.24 18.08
N GLY A 71 -1.19 0.86 18.02
CA GLY A 71 -0.52 1.46 19.19
C GLY A 71 -1.42 2.41 19.94
#